data_AF-A0A914Y5F3-F1
#
_entry.id   AF-A0A914Y5F3-F1
#
_cell.length_a   1.000
_cell.length_b   1.000
_cell.length_c   1.000
_cell.angle_alpha   90.00
_cell.angle_beta   90.00
_cell.angle_gamma   90.00
#
_symmetry.space_group_name_H-M   'P 1'
#
loop_
_entity.id
_entity.type
_entity.pdbx_description
1 polymer ?
#
loop_
_entity_poly.entity_id
_entity_poly.type
_entity_poly.pdbx_seq_one_letter_code
_entity_poly.pdbx_strand_id
1 'polypeptide(L)'
;MAESTHLHPFKSIANYYSNLSSAMATEDTSEHFQALLQQDKGLPSKCLFNWFINHYEDDLGCVWYLRKSISTQMALFSLVQFVFDLNPMDLENLYFDMNFGKLFNVNQSFAERSSEVPFRLTPAFAEFFDLSINGHFIPTMVSLAQAFLRKRFEDYFRPFYWDFWVRSCQKQGIKMTATEINEFDNRMSIFKQRLSEIANYNGDSDSTVFKLCKESQSVEKRCLLPADLYPWF
;
A
#
# COMPACT_ATOMS: atom_id res chain seq x y z
N MET A 1 -33.33 11.61 0.82
CA MET A 1 -32.80 11.44 -0.54
C MET A 1 -31.67 12.45 -0.72
N ALA A 2 -30.45 12.07 -0.35
CA ALA A 2 -29.28 12.89 -0.62
C ALA A 2 -28.90 12.67 -2.09
N GLU A 3 -28.81 13.75 -2.86
CA GLU A 3 -28.27 13.71 -4.22
C GLU A 3 -26.88 13.06 -4.16
N SER A 4 -26.75 11.89 -4.77
CA SER A 4 -25.45 11.29 -5.01
C SER A 4 -24.72 12.20 -5.99
N THR A 5 -23.88 13.10 -5.47
CA THR A 5 -22.89 13.80 -6.27
C THR A 5 -22.01 12.76 -6.93
N HIS A 6 -22.32 12.43 -8.19
CA HIS A 6 -21.53 11.54 -9.03
C HIS A 6 -20.18 12.21 -9.34
N LEU A 7 -19.29 12.21 -8.35
CA LEU A 7 -17.87 12.49 -8.51
C LEU A 7 -17.29 11.31 -9.27
N HIS A 8 -17.21 11.48 -10.59
CA HIS A 8 -16.55 10.51 -11.44
C HIS A 8 -15.05 10.46 -11.07
N PRO A 9 -14.43 9.28 -10.89
CA PRO A 9 -13.01 9.19 -10.50
C PRO A 9 -12.07 10.00 -11.40
N PHE A 10 -12.34 10.03 -12.71
CA PHE A 10 -11.62 10.85 -13.69
C PHE A 10 -11.74 12.36 -13.46
N LYS A 11 -12.83 12.86 -12.86
CA LYS A 11 -12.96 14.28 -12.49
C LYS A 11 -12.00 14.65 -11.37
N SER A 12 -11.78 13.76 -10.39
CA SER A 12 -10.82 14.00 -9.31
C SER A 12 -9.38 14.04 -9.84
N ILE A 13 -9.02 13.14 -10.77
CA ILE A 13 -7.71 13.17 -11.46
C ILE A 13 -7.56 14.45 -12.30
N ALA A 14 -8.56 14.80 -13.12
CA ALA A 14 -8.52 16.00 -13.94
C ALA A 14 -8.41 17.27 -13.09
N ASN A 15 -9.14 17.35 -11.98
CA ASN A 15 -9.04 18.46 -11.02
C ASN A 15 -7.66 18.53 -10.36
N TYR A 16 -7.05 17.39 -10.05
CA TYR A 16 -5.68 17.35 -9.49
C TYR A 16 -4.68 17.93 -10.50
N TYR A 17 -4.69 17.45 -11.75
CA TYR A 17 -3.79 17.95 -12.78
C TYR A 17 -4.10 19.40 -13.19
N SER A 18 -5.37 19.82 -13.22
CA SER A 18 -5.70 21.22 -13.50
C SER A 18 -5.15 22.14 -12.41
N ASN A 19 -5.29 21.74 -11.14
CA ASN A 19 -4.76 22.49 -10.00
C ASN A 19 -3.23 22.53 -10.02
N LEU A 20 -2.57 21.40 -10.33
CA LEU A 20 -1.12 21.36 -10.52
C LEU A 20 -0.66 22.27 -11.66
N SER A 21 -1.37 22.28 -12.79
CA SER A 21 -1.03 23.11 -13.94
C SER A 21 -1.16 24.61 -13.63
N SER A 22 -2.16 25.02 -12.84
CA SER A 22 -2.28 26.38 -12.33
C SER A 22 -1.21 26.71 -11.28
N ALA A 23 -0.67 25.69 -10.61
CA ALA A 23 0.26 25.79 -9.51
C ALA A 23 1.73 25.70 -9.92
N MET A 24 2.10 25.37 -11.17
CA MET A 24 3.49 25.42 -11.64
C MET A 24 4.15 26.82 -11.53
N ALA A 25 3.41 27.82 -11.02
CA ALA A 25 3.89 29.14 -10.63
C ALA A 25 4.29 29.28 -9.13
N THR A 26 4.04 28.28 -8.28
CA THR A 26 4.28 28.31 -6.82
C THR A 26 4.69 26.92 -6.29
N GLU A 27 5.78 26.84 -5.54
CA GLU A 27 6.64 25.65 -5.42
C GLU A 27 6.10 24.47 -4.56
N ASP A 28 4.93 24.57 -3.90
CA ASP A 28 4.48 23.56 -2.93
C ASP A 28 3.33 22.66 -3.41
N THR A 29 3.67 21.49 -3.92
CA THR A 29 2.71 20.44 -4.37
C THR A 29 1.88 19.83 -3.24
N SER A 30 2.38 19.86 -2.00
CA SER A 30 1.71 19.32 -0.81
C SER A 30 0.48 20.13 -0.40
N GLU A 31 0.55 21.46 -0.47
CA GLU A 31 -0.57 22.37 -0.16
C GLU A 31 -1.73 22.19 -1.13
N HIS A 32 -1.43 21.92 -2.41
CA HIS A 32 -2.44 21.68 -3.44
C HIS A 32 -3.14 20.33 -3.26
N PHE A 33 -2.39 19.31 -2.86
CA PHE A 33 -2.96 18.02 -2.49
C PHE A 33 -3.84 18.14 -1.23
N GLN A 34 -3.41 18.92 -0.23
CA GLN A 34 -4.24 19.26 0.93
C GLN A 34 -5.50 20.03 0.53
N ALA A 35 -5.42 20.98 -0.40
CA ALA A 35 -6.56 21.71 -0.91
C ALA A 35 -7.57 20.78 -1.63
N LEU A 36 -7.09 19.77 -2.36
CA LEU A 36 -7.95 18.75 -2.97
C LEU A 36 -8.67 17.89 -1.91
N LEU A 37 -7.97 17.55 -0.82
CA LEU A 37 -8.55 16.84 0.32
C LEU A 37 -9.55 17.70 1.11
N GLN A 38 -9.28 19.00 1.29
CA GLN A 38 -10.11 19.92 2.07
C GLN A 38 -11.35 20.44 1.31
N GLN A 39 -11.31 20.51 -0.02
CA GLN A 39 -12.42 21.03 -0.83
C GLN A 39 -13.58 20.04 -1.04
N ASP A 40 -13.61 18.87 -0.38
CA ASP A 40 -14.60 17.79 -0.63
C ASP A 40 -14.73 17.40 -2.12
N LYS A 41 -13.72 17.72 -2.94
CA LYS A 41 -13.59 17.29 -4.33
C LYS A 41 -12.87 15.94 -4.47
N GLY A 42 -12.30 15.45 -3.37
CA GLY A 42 -11.84 14.06 -3.21
C GLY A 42 -12.97 13.15 -2.69
N LEU A 43 -12.72 11.84 -2.69
CA LEU A 43 -13.65 10.91 -2.04
C LEU A 43 -13.61 11.10 -0.51
N PRO A 44 -14.76 11.13 0.19
CA PRO A 44 -14.78 11.18 1.65
C PRO A 44 -14.01 10.01 2.26
N SER A 45 -13.24 10.24 3.32
CA SER A 45 -12.46 9.19 3.97
C SER A 45 -13.33 8.04 4.51
N LYS A 46 -14.59 8.33 4.89
CA LYS A 46 -15.57 7.33 5.32
C LYS A 46 -16.32 6.63 4.18
N CYS A 47 -15.96 6.88 2.92
CA CYS A 47 -16.69 6.32 1.78
C CYS A 47 -16.71 4.78 1.80
N LEU A 48 -15.56 4.16 2.06
CA LEU A 48 -15.43 2.70 2.12
C LEU A 48 -16.24 2.11 3.28
N PHE A 49 -16.14 2.72 4.46
CA PHE A 49 -16.90 2.30 5.63
C PHE A 49 -18.41 2.39 5.40
N ASN A 50 -18.90 3.54 4.92
CA ASN A 50 -20.31 3.75 4.65
C ASN A 50 -20.83 2.79 3.58
N TRP A 51 -20.00 2.50 2.56
CA TRP A 51 -20.36 1.53 1.53
C TRP A 51 -20.54 0.11 2.10
N PHE A 52 -19.61 -0.35 2.95
CA PHE A 52 -19.75 -1.67 3.60
C PHE A 52 -20.98 -1.75 4.51
N ILE A 53 -21.24 -0.72 5.31
CA ILE A 53 -22.41 -0.67 6.19
C ILE A 53 -23.71 -0.75 5.38
N ASN A 54 -23.80 0.03 4.30
CA ASN A 54 -24.98 0.03 3.41
C ASN A 54 -25.14 -1.30 2.66
N HIS A 55 -24.03 -1.95 2.25
CA HIS A 55 -24.08 -3.22 1.51
C HIS A 55 -24.61 -4.37 2.35
N TYR A 56 -24.32 -4.38 3.65
CA TYR A 56 -24.75 -5.41 4.59
C TYR A 56 -26.01 -5.02 5.38
N GLU A 57 -26.75 -4.00 4.93
CA GLU A 57 -28.02 -3.56 5.56
C GLU A 57 -27.89 -3.35 7.08
N ASP A 58 -26.79 -2.70 7.51
CA ASP A 58 -26.47 -2.44 8.92
C ASP A 58 -26.19 -3.70 9.79
N ASP A 59 -25.93 -4.87 9.19
CA ASP A 59 -25.40 -6.03 9.93
C ASP A 59 -23.94 -5.79 10.38
N LEU A 60 -23.82 -5.20 11.57
CA LEU A 60 -22.54 -4.87 12.21
C LEU A 60 -21.67 -6.11 12.46
N GLY A 61 -22.28 -7.31 12.62
CA GLY A 61 -21.54 -8.55 12.85
C GLY A 61 -20.76 -8.98 11.61
N CYS A 62 -21.44 -9.00 10.46
CA CYS A 62 -20.82 -9.28 9.16
C CYS A 62 -19.74 -8.26 8.82
N VAL A 63 -20.03 -6.96 8.99
CA VAL A 63 -19.07 -5.88 8.71
C VAL A 63 -17.83 -5.98 9.59
N TRP A 64 -17.98 -6.32 10.87
CA TRP A 64 -16.85 -6.51 11.78
C TRP A 64 -15.98 -7.70 11.37
N TYR A 65 -16.60 -8.84 11.03
CA TYR A 65 -15.86 -10.02 10.58
C TYR A 65 -15.08 -9.73 9.29
N LEU A 66 -15.70 -9.07 8.33
CA LEU A 66 -15.06 -8.69 7.07
C LEU A 66 -13.93 -7.70 7.27
N ARG A 67 -14.12 -6.67 8.12
CA ARG A 67 -13.06 -5.73 8.47
C ARG A 67 -11.83 -6.44 9.02
N LYS A 68 -12.03 -7.42 9.91
CA LYS A 68 -10.94 -8.23 10.46
C LYS A 68 -10.23 -9.03 9.36
N SER A 69 -10.99 -9.75 8.52
CA SER A 69 -10.43 -10.57 7.43
C SER A 69 -9.63 -9.73 6.42
N ILE A 70 -10.20 -8.61 5.97
CA ILE A 70 -9.57 -7.68 5.04
C ILE A 70 -8.34 -7.04 5.68
N SER A 71 -8.40 -6.64 6.96
CA SER A 71 -7.26 -6.05 7.66
C SER A 71 -6.06 -6.99 7.74
N THR A 72 -6.28 -8.28 8.06
CA THR A 72 -5.22 -9.29 8.08
C THR A 72 -4.61 -9.52 6.69
N GLN A 73 -5.43 -9.53 5.65
CA GLN A 73 -4.93 -9.75 4.27
C GLN A 73 -4.22 -8.52 3.73
N MET A 74 -4.74 -7.32 4.02
CA MET A 74 -4.06 -6.07 3.70
C MET A 74 -2.69 -6.00 4.38
N ALA A 75 -2.57 -6.45 5.63
CA ALA A 75 -1.28 -6.52 6.33
C ALA A 75 -0.27 -7.43 5.62
N LEU A 76 -0.73 -8.56 5.09
CA LEU A 76 0.11 -9.44 4.27
C LEU A 76 0.59 -8.73 3.01
N PHE A 77 -0.32 -8.09 2.26
CA PHE A 77 0.06 -7.37 1.05
C PHE A 77 1.00 -6.20 1.33
N SER A 78 0.72 -5.42 2.38
CA SER A 78 1.57 -4.31 2.81
C SER A 78 2.98 -4.76 3.20
N LEU A 79 3.09 -5.89 3.92
CA LEU A 79 4.39 -6.46 4.27
C LEU A 79 5.18 -6.84 3.01
N VAL A 80 4.55 -7.60 2.11
CA VAL A 80 5.22 -8.11 0.90
C VAL A 80 5.58 -6.95 -0.02
N GLN A 81 4.72 -5.94 -0.13
CA GLN A 81 4.97 -4.73 -0.92
C GLN A 81 6.21 -3.97 -0.41
N PHE A 82 6.29 -3.72 0.90
CA PHE A 82 7.40 -2.99 1.50
C PHE A 82 8.71 -3.80 1.49
N VAL A 83 8.65 -5.08 1.85
CA VAL A 83 9.84 -5.92 2.00
C VAL A 83 10.45 -6.22 0.64
N PHE A 84 9.65 -6.64 -0.34
CA PHE A 84 10.16 -7.15 -1.61
C PHE A 84 10.12 -6.12 -2.75
N ASP A 85 9.90 -4.84 -2.43
CA ASP A 85 9.77 -3.76 -3.41
C ASP A 85 8.77 -4.13 -4.52
N LEU A 86 7.54 -4.55 -4.17
CA LEU A 86 6.51 -4.77 -5.18
C LEU A 86 5.93 -3.44 -5.66
N ASN A 87 5.38 -3.45 -6.88
CA ASN A 87 4.62 -2.33 -7.40
C ASN A 87 3.48 -1.93 -6.45
N PRO A 88 3.19 -0.63 -6.36
CA PRO A 88 2.13 -0.14 -5.51
C PRO A 88 0.79 -0.74 -5.92
N MET A 89 -0.02 -1.10 -4.92
CA MET A 89 -1.34 -1.67 -5.17
C MET A 89 -2.24 -0.65 -5.83
N ASP A 90 -2.77 -1.00 -6.99
CA ASP A 90 -3.75 -0.20 -7.72
C ASP A 90 -5.18 -0.64 -7.34
N LEU A 91 -6.12 0.30 -7.29
CA LEU A 91 -7.52 0.02 -6.94
C LEU A 91 -8.23 -0.77 -8.02
N GLU A 92 -7.92 -0.53 -9.29
CA GLU A 92 -8.58 -1.24 -10.40
C GLU A 92 -8.27 -2.75 -10.39
N ASN A 93 -7.09 -3.09 -9.88
CA ASN A 93 -6.58 -4.46 -9.81
C ASN A 93 -6.82 -5.13 -8.45
N LEU A 94 -7.48 -4.43 -7.53
CA LEU A 94 -7.77 -4.90 -6.17
C LEU A 94 -9.20 -5.43 -6.06
N TYR A 95 -9.32 -6.74 -5.85
CA TYR A 95 -10.60 -7.44 -5.76
C TYR A 95 -10.90 -7.87 -4.34
N PHE A 96 -12.15 -7.63 -3.93
CA PHE A 96 -12.69 -8.06 -2.64
C PHE A 96 -13.73 -9.16 -2.85
N ASP A 97 -13.49 -10.31 -2.24
CA ASP A 97 -14.49 -11.35 -2.08
C ASP A 97 -15.36 -10.98 -0.87
N MET A 98 -16.57 -10.52 -1.17
CA MET A 98 -17.52 -10.03 -0.18
C MET A 98 -17.97 -11.14 0.79
N ASN A 99 -17.99 -12.41 0.35
CA ASN A 99 -18.50 -13.50 1.20
C ASN A 99 -17.49 -13.92 2.28
N PHE A 100 -16.20 -13.91 1.93
CA PHE A 100 -15.14 -14.43 2.80
C PHE A 100 -14.17 -13.34 3.29
N GLY A 101 -14.35 -12.09 2.82
CA GLY A 101 -13.44 -10.99 3.09
C GLY A 101 -12.04 -11.24 2.52
N LYS A 102 -11.95 -11.95 1.39
CA LYS A 102 -10.66 -12.21 0.72
C LYS A 102 -10.26 -11.06 -0.19
N LEU A 103 -8.98 -10.76 -0.21
CA LEU A 103 -8.36 -9.68 -0.97
C LEU A 103 -7.41 -10.30 -1.98
N PHE A 104 -7.58 -9.92 -3.24
CA PHE A 104 -6.74 -10.38 -4.34
C PHE A 104 -6.24 -9.19 -5.12
N ASN A 105 -4.96 -9.19 -5.46
CA ASN A 105 -4.38 -8.23 -6.39
C ASN A 105 -3.86 -8.99 -7.60
N VAL A 106 -4.39 -8.67 -8.79
CA VAL A 106 -4.05 -9.37 -10.03
C VAL A 106 -2.74 -8.83 -10.64
N ASN A 107 -2.41 -7.56 -10.40
CA ASN A 107 -1.27 -6.90 -11.00
C ASN A 107 -0.13 -6.74 -9.98
N GLN A 108 0.56 -7.85 -9.71
CA GLN A 108 1.75 -7.84 -8.86
C GLN A 108 3.00 -8.17 -9.67
N SER A 109 3.95 -7.24 -9.65
CA SER A 109 5.30 -7.43 -10.13
C SER A 109 6.29 -6.73 -9.21
N PHE A 110 7.53 -7.18 -9.21
CA PHE A 110 8.62 -6.45 -8.57
C PHE A 110 8.80 -5.10 -9.26
N ALA A 111 8.92 -4.05 -8.46
CA ALA A 111 9.13 -2.70 -8.93
C ALA A 111 10.60 -2.50 -9.31
N GLU A 112 10.83 -1.78 -10.40
CA GLU A 112 12.18 -1.35 -10.78
C GLU A 112 12.70 -0.21 -9.89
N ARG A 113 11.78 0.51 -9.22
CA ARG A 113 12.08 1.58 -8.28
C ARG A 113 11.28 1.41 -7.00
N SER A 114 11.93 1.65 -5.87
CA SER A 114 11.28 1.72 -4.57
C SER A 114 10.24 2.83 -4.57
N SER A 115 9.00 2.49 -4.18
CA SER A 115 7.93 3.48 -4.03
C SER A 115 8.24 4.43 -2.88
N GLU A 116 7.86 5.70 -3.02
CA GLU A 116 8.04 6.71 -1.96
C GLU A 116 7.15 6.46 -0.75
N VAL A 117 6.05 5.73 -0.94
CA VAL A 117 5.15 5.27 0.11
C VAL A 117 5.42 3.79 0.36
N PRO A 118 5.67 3.36 1.61
CA PRO A 118 6.13 1.99 1.88
C PRO A 118 5.05 0.94 1.55
N PHE A 119 3.78 1.24 1.81
CA PHE A 119 2.65 0.45 1.34
C PHE A 119 1.37 1.29 1.28
N ARG A 120 0.36 0.79 0.57
CA ARG A 120 -0.92 1.48 0.45
C ARG A 120 -1.72 1.39 1.75
N LEU A 121 -1.74 2.46 2.54
CA LEU A 121 -2.67 2.64 3.67
C LEU A 121 -3.27 4.05 3.57
N THR A 122 -4.20 4.18 2.63
CA THR A 122 -4.83 5.44 2.30
C THR A 122 -5.94 5.79 3.30
N PRO A 123 -6.45 7.03 3.32
CA PRO A 123 -7.43 7.48 4.32
C PRO A 123 -8.68 6.61 4.37
N ALA A 124 -9.19 6.13 3.22
CA ALA A 124 -10.36 5.27 3.20
C ALA A 124 -10.12 3.92 3.87
N PHE A 125 -8.94 3.32 3.66
CA PHE A 125 -8.55 2.11 4.36
C PHE A 125 -8.24 2.37 5.83
N ALA A 126 -7.58 3.48 6.16
CA ALA A 126 -7.25 3.83 7.53
C ALA A 126 -8.51 4.02 8.38
N GLU A 127 -9.51 4.75 7.88
CA GLU A 127 -10.81 4.92 8.53
C GLU A 127 -11.62 3.61 8.58
N PHE A 128 -11.56 2.79 7.52
CA PHE A 128 -12.27 1.51 7.53
C PHE A 128 -11.70 0.54 8.57
N PHE A 129 -10.38 0.50 8.73
CA PHE A 129 -9.73 -0.39 9.70
C PHE A 129 -9.77 0.17 11.12
N ASP A 130 -9.51 1.47 11.29
CA ASP A 130 -9.47 2.20 12.58
C ASP A 130 -8.74 1.38 13.67
N LEU A 131 -9.44 0.92 14.71
CA LEU A 131 -8.88 0.08 15.78
C LEU A 131 -8.23 -1.23 15.29
N SER A 132 -8.63 -1.73 14.13
CA SER A 132 -8.07 -2.95 13.52
C SER A 132 -6.63 -2.77 13.05
N ILE A 133 -6.16 -1.53 12.85
CA ILE A 133 -4.75 -1.27 12.50
C ILE A 133 -3.84 -1.75 13.64
N ASN A 134 -4.12 -1.30 14.85
CA ASN A 134 -3.32 -1.64 16.03
C ASN A 134 -3.62 -3.06 16.52
N GLY A 135 -4.86 -3.54 16.37
CA GLY A 135 -5.27 -4.84 16.89
C GLY A 135 -5.00 -6.03 15.98
N HIS A 136 -5.18 -5.88 14.66
CA HIS A 136 -5.10 -6.99 13.70
C HIS A 136 -3.97 -6.79 12.69
N PHE A 137 -3.88 -5.62 12.06
CA PHE A 137 -2.96 -5.36 10.97
C PHE A 137 -1.49 -5.46 11.41
N ILE A 138 -1.10 -4.68 12.43
CA ILE A 138 0.29 -4.63 12.92
C ILE A 138 0.74 -6.00 13.48
N PRO A 139 0.00 -6.66 14.38
CA PRO A 139 0.39 -7.97 14.89
C PRO A 139 0.49 -9.04 13.78
N THR A 140 -0.38 -8.98 12.78
CA THR A 140 -0.32 -9.87 11.61
C THR A 140 0.98 -9.64 10.84
N MET A 141 1.31 -8.38 10.54
CA MET A 141 2.52 -8.02 9.80
C MET A 141 3.80 -8.48 10.52
N VAL A 142 3.88 -8.27 11.83
CA VAL A 142 5.00 -8.73 12.67
C VAL A 142 5.09 -10.26 12.69
N SER A 143 3.97 -10.94 12.89
CA SER A 143 3.92 -12.41 12.95
C SER A 143 4.34 -13.04 11.63
N LEU A 144 3.95 -12.44 10.50
CA LEU A 144 4.35 -12.86 9.16
C LEU A 144 5.84 -12.64 8.94
N ALA A 145 6.39 -11.48 9.32
CA ALA A 145 7.83 -11.22 9.20
C ALA A 145 8.65 -12.23 10.01
N GLN A 146 8.24 -12.52 11.24
CA GLN A 146 8.86 -13.56 12.05
C GLN A 146 8.74 -14.95 11.42
N ALA A 147 7.60 -15.28 10.81
CA ALA A 147 7.41 -16.54 10.12
C ALA A 147 8.34 -16.69 8.91
N PHE A 148 8.49 -15.64 8.09
CA PHE A 148 9.40 -15.63 6.95
C PHE A 148 10.87 -15.83 7.37
N LEU A 149 11.30 -15.16 8.44
CA LEU A 149 12.66 -15.32 8.97
C LEU A 149 12.89 -16.73 9.52
N ARG A 150 11.95 -17.27 10.30
CA ARG A 150 12.04 -18.64 10.86
C ARG A 150 12.08 -19.71 9.80
N LYS A 151 11.40 -19.50 8.66
CA LYS A 151 11.32 -20.46 7.56
C LYS A 151 12.40 -20.27 6.49
N ARG A 152 13.38 -19.38 6.71
CA ARG A 152 14.45 -19.06 5.74
C ARG A 152 13.87 -18.72 4.37
N PHE A 153 13.06 -17.66 4.30
CA PHE A 153 12.38 -17.25 3.06
C PHE A 153 13.32 -17.14 1.84
N GLU A 154 14.61 -16.80 2.05
CA GLU A 154 15.64 -16.70 1.02
C GLU A 154 15.72 -17.95 0.14
N ASP A 155 15.60 -19.14 0.72
CA ASP A 155 15.74 -20.40 -0.01
C ASP A 155 14.62 -20.58 -1.07
N TYR A 156 13.42 -20.05 -0.79
CA TYR A 156 12.27 -20.13 -1.69
C TYR A 156 12.15 -18.89 -2.59
N PHE A 157 12.50 -17.72 -2.08
CA PHE A 157 12.30 -16.45 -2.77
C PHE A 157 13.41 -16.14 -3.78
N ARG A 158 14.65 -16.58 -3.50
CA ARG A 158 15.83 -16.32 -4.34
C ARG A 158 15.64 -16.76 -5.81
N PRO A 159 15.11 -17.94 -6.14
CA PRO A 159 14.87 -18.32 -7.54
C PRO A 159 13.88 -17.41 -8.26
N PHE A 160 12.79 -17.01 -7.60
CA PHE A 160 11.78 -16.13 -8.21
C PHE A 160 12.34 -14.73 -8.46
N TYR A 161 13.04 -14.17 -7.48
CA TYR A 161 13.65 -12.85 -7.63
C TYR A 161 14.79 -12.88 -8.65
N TRP A 162 15.54 -13.98 -8.75
CA TRP A 162 16.59 -14.15 -9.75
C TRP A 162 16.04 -14.15 -11.18
N ASP A 163 14.95 -14.87 -11.44
CA ASP A 163 14.29 -14.85 -12.76
C ASP A 163 13.81 -13.43 -13.12
N PHE A 164 13.23 -12.70 -12.16
CA PHE A 164 12.87 -11.30 -12.37
C PHE A 164 14.10 -10.42 -12.66
N TRP A 165 15.16 -10.53 -11.86
CA TRP A 165 16.39 -9.75 -11.99
C TRP A 165 17.03 -9.93 -13.36
N VAL A 166 17.19 -11.18 -13.80
CA VAL A 166 17.74 -11.52 -15.13
C VAL A 166 16.92 -10.88 -16.24
N ARG A 167 15.59 -10.97 -16.17
CA ARG A 167 14.70 -10.36 -17.18
C ARG A 167 14.79 -8.84 -17.18
N SER A 168 14.94 -8.23 -16.00
CA SER A 168 15.13 -6.77 -15.87
C SER A 168 16.44 -6.32 -16.51
N CYS A 169 17.56 -6.98 -16.19
CA CYS A 169 18.85 -6.71 -16.82
C CYS A 169 18.80 -6.86 -18.34
N GLN A 170 18.15 -7.92 -18.85
CA GLN A 170 17.98 -8.15 -20.28
C GLN A 170 17.19 -7.03 -20.97
N LYS A 171 16.07 -6.59 -20.37
CA LYS A 171 15.28 -5.46 -20.90
C LYS A 171 16.09 -4.16 -20.97
N GLN A 172 16.98 -3.95 -20.00
CA GLN A 172 17.87 -2.79 -19.95
C GLN A 172 19.14 -2.96 -20.81
N GLY A 173 19.33 -4.11 -21.46
CA GLY A 173 20.52 -4.41 -22.26
C GLY A 173 21.79 -4.67 -21.45
N ILE A 174 21.66 -4.88 -20.14
CA ILE A 174 22.76 -5.12 -19.20
C ILE A 174 23.19 -6.59 -19.30
N LYS A 175 24.49 -6.82 -19.50
CA LYS A 175 25.06 -8.18 -19.49
C LYS A 175 25.24 -8.64 -18.05
N MET A 176 24.93 -9.90 -17.79
CA MET A 176 25.11 -10.49 -16.46
C MET A 176 26.61 -10.65 -16.17
N THR A 177 27.15 -9.73 -15.38
CA THR A 177 28.54 -9.71 -14.89
C THR A 177 28.58 -10.04 -13.40
N ALA A 178 29.78 -10.26 -12.85
CA ALA A 178 29.96 -10.49 -11.41
C ALA A 178 29.43 -9.33 -10.54
N THR A 179 29.39 -8.09 -11.07
CA THR A 179 28.84 -6.93 -10.37
C THR A 179 27.32 -7.06 -10.17
N GLU A 180 26.58 -7.47 -11.19
CA GLU A 180 25.12 -7.68 -11.12
C GLU A 180 24.74 -8.80 -10.13
N ILE A 181 25.57 -9.84 -10.05
CA ILE A 181 25.40 -10.92 -9.07
C ILE A 181 25.57 -10.39 -7.65
N ASN A 182 26.59 -9.55 -7.42
CA ASN A 182 26.81 -8.93 -6.13
C ASN A 182 25.68 -7.97 -5.76
N GLU A 183 25.14 -7.21 -6.72
CA GLU A 183 23.97 -6.35 -6.50
C GLU A 183 22.73 -7.15 -6.12
N PHE A 184 22.51 -8.29 -6.76
CA PHE A 184 21.44 -9.21 -6.41
C PHE A 184 21.58 -9.72 -4.95
N ASP A 185 22.77 -10.14 -4.53
CA ASP A 185 23.02 -10.59 -3.16
C ASP A 185 22.88 -9.45 -2.14
N ASN A 186 23.29 -8.24 -2.50
CA ASN A 186 23.06 -7.04 -1.69
C ASN A 186 21.56 -6.75 -1.51
N ARG A 187 20.77 -6.86 -2.59
CA ARG A 187 19.30 -6.71 -2.54
C ARG A 187 18.65 -7.77 -1.66
N MET A 188 19.10 -9.02 -1.75
CA MET A 188 18.59 -10.09 -0.88
C MET A 188 18.88 -9.80 0.60
N SER A 189 20.06 -9.27 0.89
CA SER A 189 20.45 -8.86 2.25
C SER A 189 19.58 -7.70 2.76
N ILE A 190 19.23 -6.73 1.89
CA ILE A 190 18.30 -5.64 2.23
C ILE A 190 16.91 -6.17 2.57
N PHE A 191 16.37 -7.13 1.79
CA PHE A 191 15.07 -7.73 2.07
C PHE A 191 15.05 -8.45 3.43
N LYS A 192 16.12 -9.20 3.73
CA LYS A 192 16.29 -9.84 5.03
C LYS A 192 16.37 -8.81 6.16
N GLN A 193 17.10 -7.72 5.95
CA GLN A 193 17.22 -6.64 6.93
C GLN A 193 15.85 -6.01 7.22
N ARG A 194 15.09 -5.63 6.19
CA ARG A 194 13.73 -5.07 6.35
C ARG A 194 12.80 -6.01 7.10
N LEU A 195 12.85 -7.31 6.82
CA LEU A 195 12.09 -8.32 7.56
C LEU A 195 12.50 -8.37 9.04
N SER A 196 13.80 -8.32 9.32
CA SER A 196 14.32 -8.33 10.69
C SER A 196 13.90 -7.07 11.48
N GLU A 197 13.89 -5.91 10.82
CA GLU A 197 13.44 -4.65 11.40
C GLU A 197 11.96 -4.68 11.77
N ILE A 198 11.12 -5.30 10.96
CA ILE A 198 9.68 -5.49 11.25
C ILE A 198 9.46 -6.55 12.32
N ALA A 199 10.23 -7.64 12.29
CA ALA A 199 10.09 -8.76 13.21
C ALA A 199 10.47 -8.42 14.66
N ASN A 200 11.41 -7.48 14.84
CA ASN A 200 11.90 -6.99 16.15
C ASN A 200 10.93 -5.99 16.81
N TYR A 201 9.63 -6.28 16.75
CA TYR A 201 8.60 -5.45 17.37
C TYR A 201 8.56 -5.66 18.89
N ASN A 202 8.84 -4.60 19.64
CA ASN A 202 8.86 -4.61 21.11
C ASN A 202 7.58 -4.06 21.75
N GLY A 203 6.53 -3.76 20.97
CA GLY A 203 5.30 -3.16 21.50
C GLY A 203 5.31 -1.63 21.57
N ASP A 204 6.46 -1.00 21.36
CA ASP A 204 6.60 0.46 21.43
C ASP A 204 6.06 1.18 20.20
N SER A 205 5.49 2.37 20.42
CA SER A 205 5.00 3.28 19.37
C SER A 205 6.08 3.78 18.41
N ASP A 206 7.35 3.61 18.78
CA ASP A 206 8.53 3.98 17.98
C ASP A 206 9.09 2.83 17.14
N SER A 207 8.45 1.66 17.19
CA SER A 207 8.82 0.54 16.33
C SER A 207 8.69 0.94 14.85
N THR A 208 9.55 0.34 14.05
CA THR A 208 9.64 0.51 12.59
C THR A 208 8.27 0.38 11.92
N VAL A 209 7.49 -0.62 12.33
CA VAL A 209 6.14 -0.87 11.82
C VAL A 209 5.20 0.31 12.03
N PHE A 210 5.18 0.92 13.22
CA PHE A 210 4.33 2.09 13.47
C PHE A 210 4.78 3.30 12.65
N LYS A 211 6.10 3.49 12.48
CA LYS A 211 6.64 4.56 11.63
C LYS A 211 6.19 4.37 10.18
N LEU A 212 6.29 3.14 9.65
CA LEU A 212 5.83 2.82 8.29
C LEU A 212 4.32 3.05 8.10
N CYS A 213 3.50 2.69 9.10
CA CYS A 213 2.05 3.00 9.06
C CYS A 213 1.80 4.51 9.02
N LYS A 214 2.52 5.30 9.84
CA LYS A 214 2.40 6.77 9.86
C LYS A 214 2.87 7.40 8.55
N GLU A 215 3.99 6.95 8.02
CA GLU A 215 4.52 7.39 6.72
C GLU A 215 3.55 7.09 5.59
N SER A 216 2.91 5.92 5.61
CA SER A 216 1.90 5.51 4.62
C SER A 216 0.65 6.41 4.62
N GLN A 217 0.27 6.93 5.79
CA GLN A 217 -0.86 7.83 5.96
C GLN A 217 -0.50 9.30 5.72
N SER A 218 0.79 9.63 5.80
CA SER A 218 1.27 11.01 5.67
C SER A 218 0.85 11.62 4.34
N VAL A 219 0.40 12.87 4.39
CA VAL A 219 -0.06 13.61 3.22
C VAL A 219 1.13 13.93 2.30
N GLU A 220 2.28 14.23 2.89
CA GLU A 220 3.53 14.57 2.20
C GLU A 220 4.06 13.42 1.33
N LYS A 221 3.98 12.17 1.79
CA LYS A 221 4.42 11.03 0.97
C LYS A 221 3.39 10.63 -0.07
N ARG A 222 2.10 10.77 0.26
CA ARG A 222 1.02 10.41 -0.67
C ARG A 222 0.88 11.38 -1.84
N CYS A 223 1.23 12.65 -1.68
CA CYS A 223 1.19 13.61 -2.79
C CYS A 223 2.24 13.31 -3.88
N LEU A 224 3.25 12.49 -3.56
CA LEU A 224 4.31 12.08 -4.47
C LEU A 224 3.93 10.83 -5.27
N LEU A 225 2.83 10.17 -4.91
CA LEU A 225 2.29 9.05 -5.70
C LEU A 225 1.62 9.56 -6.98
N PRO A 226 1.73 8.79 -8.09
CA PRO A 226 0.93 9.03 -9.29
C PRO A 226 -0.57 9.16 -8.98
N ALA A 227 -1.22 10.12 -9.63
CA ALA A 227 -2.66 10.36 -9.46
C ALA A 227 -3.52 9.15 -9.84
N ASP A 228 -3.03 8.33 -10.77
CA ASP A 228 -3.68 7.09 -11.21
C ASP A 228 -3.84 6.07 -10.08
N LEU A 229 -3.00 6.14 -9.05
CA LEU A 229 -3.12 5.28 -7.88
C LEU A 229 -4.18 5.78 -6.89
N TYR A 230 -4.85 6.90 -7.15
CA TYR A 230 -5.86 7.49 -6.27
C TYR A 230 -5.37 7.68 -4.81
N PRO A 231 -4.34 8.49 -4.57
CA PRO A 231 -3.77 8.70 -3.22
C PRO A 231 -4.73 9.34 -2.20
N TRP A 232 -5.84 9.91 -2.66
CA TRP A 232 -6.92 10.47 -1.85
C TRP A 232 -7.99 9.46 -1.43
N PHE A 233 -8.10 8.31 -2.10
CA PHE A 233 -8.94 7.18 -1.67
C PHE A 233 -8.15 6.36 -0.68
#